data_AF-A0A1Q7VF86-F1
#
_entry.id   AF-A0A1Q7VF86-F1
#
_cell.length_a   1.000
_cell.length_b   1.000
_cell.length_c   1.000
_cell.angle_alpha   90.00
_cell.angle_beta   90.00
_cell.angle_gamma   90.00
#
_symmetry.space_group_name_H-M   'P 1'
#
loop_
_entity.id
_entity.type
_entity.pdbx_description
1 polymer ?
#
loop_
_entity_poly.entity_id
_entity_poly.type
_entity_poly.pdbx_seq_one_letter_code
_entity_poly.pdbx_strand_id
1 'polypeptide(L)'
;MDLIAGEVGFLADFIPSHGFGDISFEMIESVRRQVSPDASYQAASIGIVRALPRPCILLEARLALKKSEERNKAQLRLAIPVHAEPTQSLRAVHTTTNQAARDIGIYLPKNWKVPAKSVIAAVFETGGSARARENLSWWRTSSGTQLPNCPVRVEARRVGDSVIALLVAEEDSDALFAA
;
A
#
# COMPACT_ATOMS: atom_id res chain seq x y z
N MET A 1 -3.64 -24.12 16.36
CA MET A 1 -3.41 -24.79 15.06
C MET A 1 -3.99 -23.84 14.01
N ASP A 2 -3.42 -22.62 13.89
CA ASP A 2 -4.16 -21.46 13.33
C ASP A 2 -3.39 -20.66 12.26
N LEU A 3 -2.09 -20.93 12.08
CA LEU A 3 -1.27 -20.21 11.10
C LEU A 3 -1.45 -20.72 9.67
N ILE A 4 -1.91 -21.96 9.50
CA ILE A 4 -2.01 -22.59 8.17
C ILE A 4 -3.35 -22.23 7.50
N ALA A 5 -4.46 -22.18 8.23
CA ALA A 5 -5.78 -21.88 7.65
C ALA A 5 -5.86 -20.48 7.02
N GLY A 6 -5.20 -19.49 7.63
CA GLY A 6 -5.18 -18.10 7.14
C GLY A 6 -4.34 -17.88 5.88
N GLU A 7 -3.27 -18.66 5.64
CA GLU A 7 -2.48 -18.54 4.40
C GLU A 7 -3.02 -19.43 3.28
N VAL A 8 -3.56 -20.61 3.58
CA VAL A 8 -4.07 -21.53 2.54
C VAL A 8 -5.44 -21.12 1.99
N GLY A 9 -6.28 -20.48 2.80
CA GLY A 9 -7.62 -20.06 2.38
C GLY A 9 -7.59 -19.03 1.24
N PHE A 10 -6.55 -18.20 1.17
CA PHE A 10 -6.41 -17.16 0.14
C PHE A 10 -5.37 -17.52 -0.93
N LEU A 11 -5.07 -18.81 -1.13
CA LEU A 11 -4.36 -19.27 -2.31
C LEU A 11 -5.22 -19.00 -3.55
N ALA A 12 -4.58 -18.62 -4.67
CA ALA A 12 -5.26 -18.19 -5.89
C ALA A 12 -6.31 -19.21 -6.39
N ASP A 13 -6.09 -20.50 -6.14
CA ASP A 13 -6.98 -21.59 -6.54
C ASP A 13 -8.30 -21.65 -5.74
N PHE A 14 -8.34 -21.05 -4.54
CA PHE A 14 -9.52 -21.01 -3.66
C PHE A 14 -10.26 -19.68 -3.69
N ILE A 15 -9.71 -18.66 -4.37
CA ILE A 15 -10.43 -17.40 -4.57
C ILE A 15 -11.23 -17.50 -5.87
N PRO A 16 -12.54 -17.17 -5.88
CA PRO A 16 -13.36 -17.24 -7.08
C PRO A 16 -12.72 -16.46 -8.23
N SER A 17 -12.33 -17.18 -9.29
CA SER A 17 -11.70 -16.62 -10.51
C SER A 17 -12.66 -15.72 -11.31
N HIS A 18 -13.95 -15.72 -10.96
CA HIS A 18 -15.00 -14.91 -11.56
C HIS A 18 -15.54 -13.96 -10.49
N GLY A 19 -14.96 -12.77 -10.33
CA GLY A 19 -15.48 -11.82 -9.35
C GLY A 19 -14.55 -10.73 -8.82
N PHE A 20 -13.29 -10.70 -9.26
CA PHE A 20 -12.41 -9.56 -9.01
C PHE A 20 -12.84 -8.37 -9.89
N GLY A 21 -14.00 -7.78 -9.59
CA GLY A 21 -14.42 -6.51 -10.15
C GLY A 21 -13.50 -5.38 -9.68
N ASP A 22 -14.09 -4.29 -9.23
CA ASP A 22 -13.31 -3.22 -8.62
C ASP A 22 -12.75 -3.64 -7.26
N ILE A 23 -11.44 -3.90 -7.21
CA ILE A 23 -10.73 -4.18 -5.95
C ILE A 23 -10.92 -3.01 -4.99
N SER A 24 -11.57 -3.30 -3.86
CA SER A 24 -11.89 -2.35 -2.80
C SER A 24 -11.80 -3.00 -1.43
N PHE A 25 -11.83 -2.18 -0.37
CA PHE A 25 -11.88 -2.71 0.99
C PHE A 25 -13.15 -3.51 1.29
N GLU A 26 -14.26 -3.17 0.63
CA GLU A 26 -15.56 -3.86 0.74
C GLU A 26 -15.51 -5.23 0.08
N MET A 27 -14.87 -5.32 -1.08
CA MET A 27 -14.64 -6.57 -1.79
C MET A 27 -13.75 -7.52 -0.97
N ILE A 28 -12.67 -7.00 -0.38
CA ILE A 28 -11.80 -7.77 0.53
C ILE A 28 -12.59 -8.32 1.72
N GLU A 29 -13.45 -7.50 2.34
CA GLU A 29 -14.30 -7.94 3.45
C GLU A 29 -15.32 -9.01 3.03
N SER A 30 -15.89 -8.87 1.83
CA SER A 30 -16.82 -9.86 1.28
C SER A 30 -16.14 -11.21 1.05
N VAL A 31 -14.97 -11.22 0.40
CA VAL A 31 -14.18 -12.44 0.17
C VAL A 31 -13.75 -13.07 1.50
N ARG A 32 -13.28 -12.26 2.47
CA ARG A 32 -12.95 -12.74 3.81
C ARG A 32 -14.12 -13.49 4.45
N ARG A 33 -15.32 -12.91 4.42
CA ARG A 33 -16.53 -13.53 5.00
C ARG A 33 -16.99 -14.80 4.29
N GLN A 34 -16.69 -14.95 3.00
CA GLN A 34 -17.06 -16.15 2.24
C GLN A 34 -16.05 -17.28 2.45
N VAL A 35 -14.76 -16.97 2.46
CA VAL A 35 -13.68 -17.96 2.44
C VAL A 35 -13.20 -18.32 3.84
N SER A 36 -13.04 -17.33 4.72
CA SER A 36 -12.57 -17.54 6.10
C SER A 36 -13.06 -16.40 7.03
N PRO A 37 -14.29 -16.51 7.57
CA PRO A 37 -14.89 -15.48 8.43
C PRO A 37 -14.05 -15.14 9.67
N ASP A 38 -13.34 -16.14 10.20
CA ASP A 38 -12.53 -16.05 11.42
C ASP A 38 -11.14 -15.44 11.17
N ALA A 39 -10.72 -15.32 9.90
CA ALA A 39 -9.46 -14.69 9.56
C ALA A 39 -9.50 -13.19 9.88
N SER A 40 -8.39 -12.66 10.42
CA SER A 40 -8.27 -11.21 10.64
C SER A 40 -8.34 -10.45 9.30
N TYR A 41 -8.87 -9.23 9.34
CA TYR A 41 -8.96 -8.37 8.15
C TYR A 41 -7.60 -8.14 7.48
N GLN A 42 -6.55 -7.96 8.28
CA GLN A 42 -5.19 -7.73 7.79
C GLN A 42 -4.63 -8.96 7.08
N ALA A 43 -4.78 -10.15 7.68
CA ALA A 43 -4.34 -11.41 7.06
C ALA A 43 -5.09 -11.66 5.74
N ALA A 44 -6.41 -11.48 5.74
CA ALA A 44 -7.22 -11.60 4.55
C ALA A 44 -6.81 -10.61 3.46
N SER A 45 -6.60 -9.33 3.81
CA SER A 45 -6.15 -8.30 2.86
C SER A 45 -4.82 -8.68 2.21
N ILE A 46 -3.84 -9.15 3.00
CA ILE A 46 -2.54 -9.57 2.47
C ILE A 46 -2.68 -10.79 1.56
N GLY A 47 -3.43 -11.81 1.99
CA GLY A 47 -3.65 -13.04 1.22
C GLY A 47 -4.35 -12.76 -0.11
N ILE A 48 -5.48 -12.06 -0.06
CA ILE A 48 -6.26 -11.68 -1.25
C ILE A 48 -5.39 -10.86 -2.20
N VAL A 49 -4.71 -9.81 -1.73
CA VAL A 49 -3.87 -8.96 -2.59
C VAL A 49 -2.76 -9.76 -3.26
N ARG A 50 -2.10 -10.67 -2.53
CA ARG A 50 -1.05 -11.53 -3.11
C ARG A 50 -1.56 -12.43 -4.23
N ALA A 51 -2.80 -12.90 -4.11
CA ALA A 51 -3.44 -13.80 -5.06
C ALA A 51 -4.14 -13.08 -6.24
N LEU A 52 -4.21 -11.75 -6.24
CA LEU A 52 -4.84 -11.00 -7.34
C LEU A 52 -4.09 -11.21 -8.66
N PRO A 53 -4.80 -11.42 -9.79
CA PRO A 53 -4.19 -11.56 -11.11
C PRO A 53 -3.77 -10.22 -11.72
N ARG A 54 -4.23 -9.09 -11.17
CA ARG A 54 -3.91 -7.73 -11.66
C ARG A 54 -2.92 -7.03 -10.74
N PRO A 55 -2.06 -6.14 -11.26
CA PRO A 55 -1.06 -5.44 -10.44
C PRO A 55 -1.70 -4.66 -9.27
N CYS A 56 -1.32 -5.02 -8.04
CA CYS A 56 -1.86 -4.42 -6.83
C CYS A 56 -0.80 -4.28 -5.72
N ILE A 57 -0.85 -3.16 -5.02
CA ILE A 57 -0.07 -2.89 -3.81
C ILE A 57 -1.02 -2.58 -2.67
N LEU A 58 -0.88 -3.33 -1.58
CA LEU A 58 -1.43 -2.95 -0.27
C LEU A 58 -0.33 -2.27 0.53
N LEU A 59 -0.61 -1.09 1.06
CA LEU A 59 0.31 -0.40 1.94
C LEU A 59 -0.36 0.12 3.20
N GLU A 60 0.46 0.28 4.23
CA GLU A 60 0.12 0.98 5.45
C GLU A 60 1.03 2.19 5.59
N ALA A 61 0.43 3.37 5.76
CA ALA A 61 1.11 4.63 5.93
C ALA A 61 0.94 5.16 7.36
N ARG A 62 2.05 5.56 7.99
CA ARG A 62 2.10 6.17 9.32
C ARG A 62 3.13 7.29 9.39
N LEU A 63 3.03 8.16 10.38
CA LEU A 63 4.10 9.10 10.69
C LEU A 63 5.33 8.32 11.14
N ALA A 64 6.40 8.40 10.35
CA ALA A 64 7.66 7.74 10.66
C ALA A 64 8.86 8.60 10.29
N LEU A 65 9.94 8.39 11.03
CA LEU A 65 11.23 9.01 10.76
C LEU A 65 11.90 8.34 9.55
N LYS A 66 12.80 9.04 8.88
CA LYS A 66 13.68 8.41 7.90
C LYS A 66 14.62 7.44 8.61
N LYS A 67 14.97 6.32 8.00
CA LYS A 67 15.92 5.32 8.57
C LYS A 67 17.28 5.94 8.99
N SER A 68 17.72 7.00 8.31
CA SER A 68 18.92 7.77 8.68
C SER A 68 18.71 8.67 9.91
N GLU A 69 17.49 9.19 10.10
CA GLU A 69 17.12 10.01 11.25
C GLU A 69 16.91 9.16 12.50
N GLU A 70 16.35 7.95 12.36
CA GLU A 70 16.27 6.96 13.45
C GLU A 70 17.66 6.60 13.99
N ARG A 71 18.62 6.37 13.08
CA ARG A 71 20.02 6.09 13.44
C ARG A 71 20.68 7.26 14.17
N ASN A 72 20.40 8.49 13.74
CA ASN A 72 20.89 9.69 14.40
C ASN A 72 20.22 9.92 15.77
N LYS A 73 18.92 9.63 15.91
CA LYS A 73 18.18 9.73 17.20
C LYS A 73 18.74 8.78 18.25
N ALA A 74 19.23 7.60 17.84
CA ALA A 74 19.91 6.66 18.74
C ALA A 74 21.30 7.18 19.19
N GLN A 75 22.01 7.95 18.36
CA GLN A 75 23.32 8.53 18.70
C GLN A 75 23.23 9.87 19.45
N LEU A 76 22.19 10.67 19.22
CA LEU A 76 22.02 12.02 19.80
C LEU A 76 21.62 12.03 21.29
N ARG A 77 21.49 10.88 21.97
CA ARG A 77 21.31 10.84 23.43
C ARG A 77 22.55 11.31 24.23
N LEU A 78 23.66 11.65 23.55
CA LEU A 78 24.93 12.05 24.15
C LEU A 78 25.43 13.46 23.74
N ALA A 79 24.71 14.24 22.93
CA ALA A 79 25.19 15.56 22.49
C ALA A 79 24.07 16.62 22.37
N ILE A 80 24.42 17.86 22.74
CA ILE A 80 23.62 19.09 22.78
C ILE A 80 22.89 19.35 21.44
N PRO A 81 21.62 19.80 21.42
CA PRO A 81 20.80 19.84 20.21
C PRO A 81 21.15 21.05 19.33
N VAL A 82 21.80 20.82 18.19
CA VAL A 82 22.08 21.87 17.17
C VAL A 82 21.40 21.58 15.83
N HIS A 83 20.68 20.47 15.69
CA HIS A 83 20.01 20.13 14.43
C HIS A 83 18.51 19.96 14.65
N ALA A 84 17.73 20.64 13.80
CA ALA A 84 16.27 20.67 13.78
C ALA A 84 15.68 19.28 14.07
N GLU A 85 14.69 19.23 14.95
CA GLU A 85 14.04 17.97 15.32
C GLU A 85 13.58 17.23 14.04
N PRO A 86 13.91 15.94 13.90
CA PRO A 86 13.61 15.22 12.68
C PRO A 86 12.09 15.16 12.52
N THR A 87 11.58 15.90 11.52
CA THR A 87 10.15 16.04 11.28
C THR A 87 9.60 14.71 10.76
N GLN A 88 8.79 14.04 11.58
CA GLN A 88 8.10 12.84 11.15
C GLN A 88 7.30 13.12 9.88
N SER A 89 7.42 12.25 8.89
CA SER A 89 6.69 12.36 7.63
C SER A 89 5.83 11.12 7.45
N LEU A 90 4.68 11.27 6.78
CA LEU A 90 3.86 10.13 6.42
C LEU A 90 4.64 9.21 5.47
N ARG A 91 4.87 7.96 5.86
CA ARG A 91 5.66 6.97 5.12
C ARG A 91 4.93 5.65 5.03
N ALA A 92 5.13 4.93 3.92
CA ALA A 92 4.66 3.56 3.73
C ALA A 92 5.50 2.59 4.60
N VAL A 93 5.06 2.33 5.83
CA VAL A 93 5.79 1.51 6.82
C VAL A 93 5.68 0.02 6.52
N HIS A 94 4.55 -0.41 5.98
CA HIS A 94 4.36 -1.76 5.46
C HIS A 94 3.87 -1.70 4.02
N THR A 95 4.42 -2.57 3.17
CA THR A 95 4.04 -2.70 1.76
C THR A 95 3.98 -4.18 1.41
N THR A 96 2.91 -4.55 0.70
CA THR A 96 2.67 -5.88 0.13
C THR A 96 2.38 -5.67 -1.34
N THR A 97 3.29 -6.14 -2.19
CA THR A 97 3.17 -6.07 -3.65
C THR A 97 2.96 -7.49 -4.18
N ASN A 98 1.91 -7.68 -4.97
CA ASN A 98 1.59 -8.98 -5.56
C ASN A 98 2.50 -9.34 -6.75
N GLN A 99 2.39 -10.57 -7.25
CA GLN A 99 3.26 -11.04 -8.32
C GLN A 99 3.01 -10.28 -9.63
N ALA A 100 1.76 -10.06 -10.01
CA ALA A 100 1.40 -9.31 -11.21
C ALA A 100 2.02 -7.90 -11.27
N ALA A 101 2.10 -7.20 -10.13
CA ALA A 101 2.79 -5.91 -10.07
C ALA A 101 4.31 -6.04 -10.22
N ARG A 102 4.92 -7.06 -9.62
CA ARG A 102 6.36 -7.31 -9.76
C ARG A 102 6.75 -7.64 -11.19
N ASP A 103 5.91 -8.39 -11.90
CA ASP A 103 6.15 -8.81 -13.29
C ASP A 103 6.24 -7.62 -14.25
N ILE A 104 5.53 -6.53 -13.95
CA ILE A 104 5.60 -5.26 -14.71
C ILE A 104 6.54 -4.22 -14.07
N GLY A 105 7.41 -4.63 -13.14
CA GLY A 105 8.42 -3.77 -12.53
C GLY A 105 7.90 -2.78 -11.48
N ILE A 106 6.65 -2.93 -11.03
CA ILE A 106 6.08 -2.11 -9.97
C ILE A 106 6.45 -2.70 -8.61
N TYR A 107 7.20 -1.92 -7.83
CA TYR A 107 7.54 -2.25 -6.45
C TYR A 107 7.64 -0.97 -5.62
N LEU A 108 6.94 -0.94 -4.48
CA LEU A 108 7.02 0.17 -3.52
C LEU A 108 7.88 -0.24 -2.31
N PRO A 109 9.13 0.26 -2.20
CA PRO A 109 9.97 -0.05 -1.07
C PRO A 109 9.42 0.54 0.23
N LYS A 110 9.69 -0.13 1.35
CA LYS A 110 9.30 0.34 2.68
C LYS A 110 9.94 1.69 3.01
N ASN A 111 9.27 2.46 3.87
CA ASN A 111 9.65 3.78 4.37
C ASN A 111 9.74 4.90 3.32
N TRP A 112 9.17 4.69 2.14
CA TRP A 112 8.99 5.75 1.16
C TRP A 112 7.99 6.78 1.67
N LYS A 113 8.31 8.07 1.46
CA LYS A 113 7.45 9.18 1.85
C LYS A 113 6.22 9.19 0.94
N VAL A 114 5.05 9.25 1.55
CA VAL A 114 3.79 9.41 0.83
C VAL A 114 3.79 10.79 0.15
N PRO A 115 3.47 10.92 -1.15
CA PRO A 115 3.37 12.20 -1.82
C PRO A 115 2.30 13.08 -1.19
N ALA A 116 2.58 14.37 -0.96
CA ALA A 116 1.62 15.29 -0.34
C ALA A 116 0.31 15.43 -1.13
N LYS A 117 0.36 15.27 -2.45
CA LYS A 117 -0.80 15.29 -3.33
C LYS A 117 -1.57 13.96 -3.42
N SER A 118 -1.11 12.91 -2.73
CA SER A 118 -1.80 11.62 -2.72
C SER A 118 -3.05 11.70 -1.83
N VAL A 119 -4.12 11.01 -2.23
CA VAL A 119 -5.33 10.80 -1.42
C VAL A 119 -5.01 10.15 -0.08
N ILE A 120 -3.91 9.39 0.01
CA ILE A 120 -3.42 8.79 1.25
C ILE A 120 -3.04 9.90 2.25
N ALA A 121 -2.37 10.96 1.79
CA ALA A 121 -2.01 12.10 2.63
C ALA A 121 -3.26 12.89 3.04
N ALA A 122 -4.18 13.14 2.10
CA ALA A 122 -5.45 13.80 2.40
C ALA A 122 -6.27 13.03 3.44
N VAL A 123 -6.46 11.71 3.28
CA VAL A 123 -7.19 10.85 4.23
C VAL A 123 -6.49 10.78 5.59
N PHE A 124 -5.16 10.84 5.62
CA PHE A 124 -4.43 10.93 6.89
C PHE A 124 -4.77 12.21 7.66
N GLU A 125 -4.93 13.34 6.97
CA GLU A 125 -5.25 14.63 7.58
C GLU A 125 -6.74 14.73 7.95
N THR A 126 -7.63 14.46 6.98
CA THR A 126 -9.08 14.68 7.12
C THR A 126 -9.80 13.52 7.82
N GLY A 127 -9.20 12.33 7.83
CA GLY A 127 -9.86 11.10 8.26
C GLY A 127 -10.83 10.53 7.22
N GLY A 128 -11.53 9.46 7.61
CA GLY A 128 -12.48 8.76 6.75
C GLY A 128 -11.84 7.83 5.73
N SER A 129 -12.47 7.73 4.56
CA SER A 129 -11.99 6.98 3.40
C SER A 129 -12.24 7.76 2.11
N ALA A 130 -11.35 7.61 1.14
CA ALA A 130 -11.47 8.25 -0.16
C ALA A 130 -10.83 7.42 -1.28
N ARG A 131 -11.23 7.70 -2.52
CA ARG A 131 -10.69 7.09 -3.74
C ARG A 131 -10.20 8.19 -4.69
N ALA A 132 -9.08 7.96 -5.37
CA ALA A 132 -8.56 8.86 -6.38
C ALA A 132 -7.79 8.11 -7.47
N ARG A 133 -7.69 8.72 -8.66
CA ARG A 133 -6.72 8.31 -9.68
C ARG A 133 -5.42 9.04 -9.44
N GLU A 134 -4.34 8.29 -9.36
CA GLU A 134 -2.99 8.80 -9.11
C GLU A 134 -2.02 8.20 -10.12
N ASN A 135 -0.77 8.63 -10.02
CA ASN A 135 0.30 8.01 -10.79
C ASN A 135 1.44 7.66 -9.86
N LEU A 136 1.98 6.44 -9.99
CA LEU A 136 3.09 5.98 -9.15
C LEU A 136 4.31 6.90 -9.27
N SER A 137 4.52 7.56 -10.41
CA SER A 137 5.58 8.55 -10.62
C SER A 137 5.56 9.70 -9.61
N TRP A 138 4.47 9.92 -8.88
CA TRP A 138 4.42 10.92 -7.82
C TRP A 138 5.27 10.54 -6.60
N TRP A 139 5.52 9.25 -6.42
CA TRP A 139 6.40 8.72 -5.40
C TRP A 139 7.86 8.93 -5.83
N ARG A 140 8.52 9.85 -5.13
CA ARG A 140 9.91 10.24 -5.39
C ARG A 140 10.69 10.34 -4.08
N THR A 141 11.94 9.87 -4.10
CA THR A 141 12.89 10.07 -3.00
C THR A 141 13.59 11.43 -3.13
N SER A 142 14.16 11.93 -2.03
CA SER A 142 14.98 13.14 -2.05
C SER A 142 16.24 13.02 -2.91
N SER A 143 16.69 11.80 -3.22
CA SER A 143 17.84 11.52 -4.10
C SER A 143 17.46 11.47 -5.59
N GLY A 144 16.19 11.69 -5.93
CA GLY A 144 15.71 11.73 -7.31
C GLY A 144 15.13 10.41 -7.84
N THR A 145 15.33 9.28 -7.12
CA THR A 145 14.72 7.99 -7.48
C THR A 145 13.20 8.11 -7.47
N GLN A 146 12.55 7.57 -8.49
CA GLN A 146 11.12 7.70 -8.72
C GLN A 146 10.56 6.34 -9.14
N LEU A 147 9.30 6.06 -8.79
CA LEU A 147 8.60 4.90 -9.33
C LEU A 147 8.25 5.10 -10.82
N PRO A 148 7.98 4.01 -11.56
CA PRO A 148 7.58 4.10 -12.96
C PRO A 148 6.33 4.96 -13.17
N ASN A 149 6.21 5.51 -14.37
CA ASN A 149 4.98 6.15 -14.82
C ASN A 149 3.90 5.10 -15.00
N CYS A 150 3.05 4.94 -14.00
CA CYS A 150 1.98 3.95 -13.99
C CYS A 150 0.74 4.58 -13.34
N PRO A 151 -0.34 4.79 -14.11
CA PRO A 151 -1.63 5.19 -13.58
C PRO A 151 -2.14 4.13 -12.61
N VAL A 152 -2.60 4.57 -11.44
CA VAL A 152 -3.16 3.70 -10.42
C VAL A 152 -4.45 4.30 -9.88
N ARG A 153 -5.42 3.44 -9.59
CA ARG A 153 -6.50 3.78 -8.70
C ARG A 153 -6.07 3.54 -7.27
N VAL A 154 -6.22 4.54 -6.43
CA VAL A 154 -5.92 4.49 -5.01
C VAL A 154 -7.20 4.53 -4.21
N GLU A 155 -7.39 3.56 -3.33
CA GLU A 155 -8.42 3.57 -2.29
C GLU A 155 -7.72 3.61 -0.93
N ALA A 156 -8.03 4.64 -0.13
CA ALA A 156 -7.39 4.86 1.15
C ALA A 156 -8.45 4.99 2.26
N ARG A 157 -8.13 4.44 3.44
CA ARG A 157 -8.97 4.53 4.64
C ARG A 157 -8.10 4.72 5.88
N ARG A 158 -8.51 5.65 6.74
CA ARG A 158 -7.87 5.85 8.05
C ARG A 158 -8.27 4.74 9.03
N VAL A 159 -7.28 4.20 9.73
CA VAL A 159 -7.43 3.19 10.79
C VAL A 159 -6.53 3.60 11.95
N GLY A 160 -7.11 4.17 13.00
CA GLY A 160 -6.37 4.73 14.14
C GLY A 160 -5.42 5.86 13.71
N ASP A 161 -4.13 5.67 14.00
CA ASP A 161 -3.02 6.58 13.66
C ASP A 161 -2.39 6.28 12.28
N SER A 162 -3.01 5.40 11.50
CA SER A 162 -2.51 4.93 10.22
C SER A 162 -3.51 5.12 9.08
N VAL A 163 -3.04 5.04 7.86
CA VAL A 163 -3.86 4.91 6.66
C VAL A 163 -3.50 3.62 5.95
N ILE A 164 -4.50 2.77 5.71
CA ILE A 164 -4.37 1.61 4.84
C ILE A 164 -4.78 2.03 3.44
N ALA A 165 -4.02 1.64 2.42
CA ALA A 165 -4.31 1.96 1.04
C ALA A 165 -4.10 0.78 0.10
N LEU A 166 -4.99 0.67 -0.89
CA LEU A 166 -4.91 -0.22 -2.03
C LEU A 166 -4.57 0.62 -3.27
N LEU A 167 -3.50 0.25 -3.97
CA LEU A 167 -3.08 0.88 -5.22
C LEU A 167 -3.17 -0.20 -6.31
N VAL A 168 -4.10 -0.03 -7.23
CA VAL A 168 -4.37 -0.98 -8.31
C VAL A 168 -3.96 -0.31 -9.60
N ALA A 169 -3.11 -0.95 -10.40
CA ALA A 169 -2.77 -0.39 -11.71
C ALA A 169 -4.02 -0.30 -12.59
N GLU A 170 -4.20 0.84 -13.24
CA GLU A 170 -5.17 0.95 -14.33
C GLU A 170 -4.51 0.38 -15.59
N GLU A 171 -5.23 -0.43 -16.34
CA GLU A 171 -4.80 -0.83 -17.67
C GLU A 171 -4.88 0.40 -18.57
N ASP A 172 -3.78 0.70 -19.27
CA ASP A 172 -3.78 1.72 -20.32
C ASP A 172 -4.74 1.27 -21.42
N SER A 173 -5.97 1.80 -21.41
CA SER A 173 -6.90 1.65 -22.53
C SER A 173 -6.37 2.27 -23.83
N ASP A 174 -5.31 3.07 -23.78
CA ASP A 174 -4.68 3.68 -24.95
C ASP A 174 -3.77 2.73 -25.74
N ALA A 175 -3.37 1.58 -25.18
CA ALA A 175 -2.56 0.59 -25.92
C ALA A 175 -3.37 -0.24 -26.94
N LEU A 176 -4.71 -0.15 -26.91
CA LEU A 176 -5.61 -0.90 -27.80
C LEU A 176 -5.93 -0.16 -29.12
N PHE A 177 -5.51 1.10 -29.28
CA PHE A 177 -5.78 1.91 -30.47
C PHE A 177 -4.53 2.33 -31.27
N ALA A 178 -3.36 1.78 -30.94
CA ALA A 178 -2.09 2.10 -31.62
C ALA A 178 -1.60 0.98 -32.56
N ALA A 179 -2.52 0.30 -33.26
CA ALA A 179 -2.22 -0.65 -34.33
C ALA A 179 -2.40 0.01 -35.71
#